data_AF-K1U542-F1
#
_entry.id   AF-K1U542-F1
#
_cell.length_a   1.000
_cell.length_b   1.000
_cell.length_c   1.000
_cell.angle_alpha   90.00
_cell.angle_beta   90.00
_cell.angle_gamma   90.00
#
_symmetry.space_group_name_H-M   'P 1'
#
loop_
_entity.id
_entity.type
_entity.pdbx_description
1 polymer ?
#
loop_
_entity_poly.entity_id
_entity_poly.type
_entity_poly.pdbx_seq_one_letter_code
_entity_poly.pdbx_strand_id
1 'polypeptide(L)'
;RAEYELRWGSEETAKTLYEQAVQLSFEERGASGAEAYLADASKKPAPYTDPLGNYSASARSEITVPWETASDAGDAEAVWERNLERIITQKWIAIFPLGVEAWSEHRRTGYPKLLPVPTDKSGGSVNVEQGARRLPYPVEEYQQNNTNLQTAIQTLDAEQQNGDRTGDVMGTRVWWDCKPYNK
;
A
#
# COMPACT_ATOMS: atom_id res chain seq x y z
N ARG A 1 -5.83 9.96 10.26
CA ARG A 1 -5.56 11.36 10.67
C ARG A 1 -4.16 11.80 10.26
N ALA A 2 -3.09 11.07 10.62
CA ALA A 2 -1.72 11.42 10.21
C ALA A 2 -1.58 11.66 8.69
N GLU A 3 -2.09 10.76 7.84
CA GLU A 3 -2.04 10.95 6.37
C GLU A 3 -2.80 12.20 5.90
N TYR A 4 -3.95 12.52 6.51
CA TYR A 4 -4.70 13.73 6.17
C TYR A 4 -3.85 14.98 6.44
N GLU A 5 -3.23 15.05 7.62
CA GLU A 5 -2.36 16.16 7.99
C GLU A 5 -1.13 16.25 7.08
N LEU A 6 -0.56 15.10 6.71
CA LEU A 6 0.54 15.06 5.74
C LEU A 6 0.12 15.63 4.37
N ARG A 7 -1.11 15.38 3.91
CA ARG A 7 -1.59 15.83 2.60
C ARG A 7 -2.04 17.29 2.58
N TRP A 8 -2.72 17.74 3.63
CA TRP A 8 -3.50 18.97 3.60
C TRP A 8 -3.42 19.81 4.87
N GLY A 9 -2.68 19.34 5.88
CA GLY A 9 -2.61 19.97 7.19
C GLY A 9 -1.18 20.31 7.58
N SER A 10 -0.85 20.07 8.85
CA SER A 10 0.46 20.38 9.41
C SER A 10 1.34 19.13 9.48
N GLU A 11 2.57 19.23 8.98
CA GLU A 11 3.57 18.17 9.12
C GLU A 11 3.84 17.82 10.59
N GLU A 12 3.87 18.81 11.48
CA GLU A 12 4.06 18.61 12.92
C GLU A 12 2.91 17.80 13.53
N THR A 13 1.67 18.10 13.12
CA THR A 13 0.49 17.34 13.55
C THR A 13 0.52 15.93 12.96
N ALA A 14 0.94 15.77 11.69
CA ALA A 14 1.09 14.47 11.05
C ALA A 14 2.07 13.58 11.80
N LYS A 15 3.26 14.11 12.15
CA LYS A 15 4.27 13.45 12.98
C LYS A 15 3.70 13.00 14.32
N THR A 16 3.06 13.94 15.05
CA THR A 16 2.49 13.65 16.37
C THR A 16 1.47 12.51 16.30
N LEU A 17 0.57 12.55 15.31
CA LEU A 17 -0.44 11.51 15.12
C LEU A 17 0.15 10.17 14.67
N TYR A 18 1.24 10.19 13.90
CA TYR A 18 1.99 9.00 13.52
C TYR A 18 2.59 8.31 14.75
N GLU A 19 3.30 9.06 15.58
CA GLU A 19 3.94 8.56 16.80
C GLU A 19 2.89 8.01 17.79
N GLN A 20 1.79 8.75 17.99
CA GLN A 20 0.67 8.30 18.82
C GLN A 20 0.03 7.01 18.30
N ALA A 21 -0.12 6.86 16.98
CA ALA A 21 -0.70 5.65 16.39
C ALA A 21 0.19 4.42 16.60
N VAL A 22 1.51 4.57 16.53
CA VAL A 22 2.47 3.49 16.82
C VAL A 22 2.39 3.11 18.30
N GLN A 23 2.37 4.08 19.21
CA GLN A 23 2.21 3.82 20.65
C GLN A 23 0.89 3.10 20.96
N LEU A 24 -0.22 3.56 20.38
CA LEU A 24 -1.53 2.92 20.53
C LEU A 24 -1.51 1.47 20.04
N SER A 25 -0.85 1.20 18.92
CA SER A 25 -0.72 -0.18 18.42
C SER A 25 0.08 -1.07 19.38
N PHE A 26 1.12 -0.56 20.06
CA PHE A 26 1.84 -1.32 21.07
C PHE A 26 0.95 -1.60 22.28
N GLU A 27 0.21 -0.59 22.75
CA GLU A 27 -0.74 -0.71 23.86
C GLU A 27 -1.82 -1.76 23.57
N GLU A 28 -2.48 -1.69 22.41
CA GLU A 28 -3.52 -2.62 21.99
C GLU A 28 -3.02 -4.08 21.98
N ARG A 29 -1.74 -4.29 21.66
CA ARG A 29 -1.10 -5.61 21.62
C ARG A 29 -0.51 -6.06 22.95
N GLY A 30 -0.56 -5.22 23.98
CA GLY A 30 0.14 -5.46 25.25
C GLY A 30 1.66 -5.52 25.09
N ALA A 31 2.21 -4.87 24.07
CA ALA A 31 3.64 -4.82 23.79
C ALA A 31 4.30 -3.60 24.48
N SER A 32 5.53 -3.77 24.96
CA SER A 32 6.35 -2.70 25.53
C SER A 32 7.38 -2.16 24.54
N GLY A 33 7.94 -0.97 24.80
CA GLY A 33 9.10 -0.45 24.07
C GLY A 33 8.79 0.43 22.86
N ALA A 34 7.57 0.97 22.76
CA ALA A 34 7.16 1.85 21.66
C ALA A 34 8.09 3.07 21.48
N GLU A 35 8.55 3.68 22.57
CA GLU A 35 9.46 4.83 22.52
C GLU A 35 10.81 4.47 21.88
N ALA A 36 11.42 3.35 22.30
CA ALA A 36 12.67 2.87 21.71
C ALA A 36 12.49 2.48 20.25
N TYR A 37 11.35 1.88 19.89
CA TYR A 37 11.00 1.54 18.51
C TYR A 37 10.87 2.79 17.63
N LEU A 38 10.17 3.82 18.12
CA LEU A 38 10.00 5.10 17.41
C LEU A 38 11.30 5.89 17.24
N ALA A 39 12.31 5.63 18.07
CA ALA A 39 13.63 6.25 17.99
C ALA A 39 14.63 5.47 17.10
N ASP A 40 14.29 4.27 16.63
CA ASP A 40 15.23 3.41 15.90
C ASP A 40 15.40 3.83 14.43
N ALA A 41 16.36 4.73 14.20
CA ALA A 41 16.75 5.18 12.86
C ALA A 41 17.64 4.19 12.10
N SER A 42 17.95 3.01 12.68
CA SER A 42 18.94 2.08 12.13
C SER A 42 18.32 0.88 11.43
N LYS A 43 17.22 0.35 11.97
CA LYS A 43 16.58 -0.86 11.47
C LYS A 43 15.73 -0.56 10.24
N LYS A 44 15.83 -1.48 9.28
CA LYS A 44 15.11 -1.46 8.00
C LYS A 44 14.44 -2.82 7.76
N PRO A 45 13.41 -2.89 6.90
CA PRO A 45 12.82 -4.14 6.47
C PRO A 45 13.89 -5.13 5.98
N ALA A 46 13.88 -6.35 6.53
CA ALA A 46 14.84 -7.38 6.16
C ALA A 46 14.47 -8.03 4.81
N PRO A 47 15.45 -8.58 4.06
CA PRO A 47 15.15 -9.50 2.97
C PRO A 47 14.49 -10.78 3.50
N TYR A 48 13.72 -11.45 2.66
CA TYR A 48 13.19 -12.77 2.96
C TYR A 48 14.16 -13.85 2.46
N THR A 49 14.67 -14.67 3.39
CA THR A 49 15.45 -15.87 3.06
C THR A 49 14.56 -17.09 3.27
N ASP A 50 14.18 -17.75 2.17
CA ASP A 50 13.41 -18.99 2.23
C ASP A 50 14.30 -20.12 2.78
N PRO A 51 13.95 -20.75 3.92
CA PRO A 51 14.71 -21.87 4.47
C PRO A 51 14.82 -23.08 3.53
N LEU A 52 13.89 -23.22 2.59
CA LEU A 52 13.90 -24.26 1.56
C LEU A 52 14.62 -23.82 0.29
N GLY A 53 14.99 -22.54 0.18
CA GLY A 53 15.81 -21.97 -0.89
C GLY A 53 15.11 -21.71 -2.23
N ASN A 54 13.78 -21.82 -2.31
CA ASN A 54 13.05 -21.71 -3.58
C ASN A 54 12.59 -20.28 -3.89
N TYR A 55 12.25 -19.50 -2.85
CA TYR A 55 11.53 -18.23 -3.00
C TYR A 55 12.12 -17.06 -2.20
N SER A 56 13.44 -17.04 -2.00
CA SER A 56 14.12 -15.91 -1.37
C SER A 56 13.94 -14.62 -2.17
N ALA A 57 13.83 -13.49 -1.47
CA ALA A 57 13.61 -12.18 -2.07
C ALA A 57 14.36 -11.07 -1.31
N SER A 58 14.90 -10.12 -2.07
CA SER A 58 15.54 -8.92 -1.49
C SER A 58 14.55 -8.05 -0.73
N ALA A 59 15.06 -7.25 0.21
CA ALA A 59 14.27 -6.22 0.88
C ALA A 59 13.61 -5.30 -0.15
N ARG A 60 12.37 -4.87 0.12
CA ARG A 60 11.56 -4.08 -0.82
C ARG A 60 11.51 -2.61 -0.45
N SER A 61 11.95 -2.26 0.75
CA SER A 61 11.95 -0.90 1.27
C SER A 61 13.16 -0.69 2.17
N GLU A 62 13.67 0.54 2.15
CA GLU A 62 14.74 1.02 3.01
C GLU A 62 14.19 1.90 4.15
N ILE A 63 12.87 1.99 4.31
CA ILE A 63 12.21 2.91 5.23
C ILE A 63 12.55 2.57 6.69
N THR A 64 12.88 3.59 7.47
CA THR A 64 13.12 3.50 8.92
C THR A 64 11.89 3.98 9.69
N VAL A 65 11.82 3.67 10.98
CA VAL A 65 10.65 4.00 11.82
C VAL A 65 10.53 5.51 12.11
N PRO A 66 11.58 6.22 12.56
CA PRO A 66 11.42 7.60 13.01
C PRO A 66 10.91 8.51 11.88
N TRP A 67 10.04 9.46 12.24
CA TRP A 67 9.61 10.51 11.33
C TRP A 67 10.81 11.30 10.80
N GLU A 68 10.75 11.69 9.53
CA GLU A 68 11.80 12.48 8.87
C GLU A 68 11.27 13.88 8.60
N THR A 69 12.07 14.90 8.92
CA THR A 69 11.76 16.30 8.61
C THR A 69 12.64 16.74 7.45
N ALA A 70 12.05 17.43 6.48
CA ALA A 70 12.77 17.95 5.32
C ALA A 70 13.88 18.92 5.75
N SER A 71 15.06 18.77 5.16
CA SER A 71 16.21 19.61 5.46
C SER A 71 16.15 20.94 4.71
N ASP A 72 15.52 20.97 3.54
CA ASP A 72 15.26 22.16 2.75
C ASP A 72 14.03 22.00 1.82
N ALA A 73 13.82 22.95 0.90
CA ALA A 73 12.70 22.87 -0.02
C ALA A 73 12.92 21.87 -1.18
N GLY A 74 14.18 21.51 -1.45
CA GLY A 74 14.56 20.60 -2.54
C GLY A 74 14.35 19.13 -2.20
N ASP A 75 14.37 18.76 -0.92
CA ASP A 75 14.10 17.39 -0.46
C ASP A 75 12.65 17.14 0.02
N ALA A 76 11.85 18.20 0.15
CA ALA A 76 10.50 18.16 0.72
C ALA A 76 9.57 17.11 0.08
N GLU A 77 9.51 17.00 -1.25
CA GLU A 77 8.65 16.01 -1.93
C GLU A 77 9.09 14.57 -1.65
N ALA A 78 10.40 14.32 -1.66
CA ALA A 78 10.94 12.99 -1.39
C ALA A 78 10.72 12.59 0.08
N VAL A 79 10.90 13.52 1.02
CA VAL A 79 10.61 13.31 2.45
C VAL A 79 9.13 13.09 2.69
N TRP A 80 8.28 13.87 2.03
CA TRP A 80 6.83 13.71 2.07
C TRP A 80 6.41 12.29 1.66
N GLU A 81 6.94 11.80 0.53
CA GLU A 81 6.64 10.47 0.02
C GLU A 81 7.16 9.36 0.95
N ARG A 82 8.37 9.53 1.53
CA ARG A 82 8.90 8.61 2.56
C ARG A 82 8.05 8.62 3.82
N ASN A 83 7.52 9.76 4.24
CA ASN A 83 6.63 9.83 5.40
C ASN A 83 5.25 9.22 5.12
N LEU A 84 4.75 9.30 3.87
CA LEU A 84 3.58 8.52 3.47
C LEU A 84 3.88 7.01 3.57
N GLU A 85 5.05 6.55 3.12
CA GLU A 85 5.49 5.17 3.30
C GLU A 85 5.53 4.76 4.78
N ARG A 86 6.07 5.60 5.67
CA ARG A 86 6.08 5.36 7.13
C ARG A 86 4.68 5.21 7.70
N ILE A 87 3.78 6.15 7.38
CA ILE A 87 2.41 6.15 7.89
C ILE A 87 1.68 4.87 7.46
N ILE A 88 1.70 4.54 6.17
CA ILE A 88 0.95 3.40 5.66
C ILE A 88 1.58 2.08 6.11
N THR A 89 2.91 2.00 6.20
CA THR A 89 3.58 0.79 6.69
C THR A 89 3.26 0.53 8.16
N GLN A 90 3.30 1.54 9.03
CA GLN A 90 2.90 1.34 10.45
C GLN A 90 1.40 1.09 10.59
N LYS A 91 0.55 1.75 9.79
CA LYS A 91 -0.89 1.43 9.73
C LYS A 91 -1.09 -0.04 9.38
N TRP A 92 -0.41 -0.54 8.35
CA TRP A 92 -0.49 -1.93 7.90
C TRP A 92 -0.10 -2.93 9.01
N ILE A 93 0.95 -2.63 9.79
CA ILE A 93 1.34 -3.43 10.96
C ILE A 93 0.23 -3.40 12.03
N ALA A 94 -0.27 -2.21 12.37
CA ALA A 94 -1.24 -2.02 13.44
C ALA A 94 -2.57 -2.75 13.17
N ILE A 95 -3.09 -2.66 11.93
CA ILE A 95 -4.43 -3.16 11.57
C ILE A 95 -4.49 -4.67 11.35
N PHE A 96 -3.39 -5.42 11.49
CA PHE A 96 -3.41 -6.89 11.30
C PHE A 96 -4.47 -7.54 12.23
N PRO A 97 -5.37 -8.43 11.75
CA PRO A 97 -5.37 -9.11 10.45
C PRO A 97 -6.41 -8.54 9.43
N LEU A 98 -6.72 -7.24 9.44
CA LEU A 98 -7.69 -6.62 8.53
C LEU A 98 -7.19 -6.54 7.08
N GLY A 99 -7.20 -7.69 6.38
CA GLY A 99 -6.61 -7.84 5.05
C GLY A 99 -7.25 -7.01 3.94
N VAL A 100 -8.56 -6.78 3.98
CA VAL A 100 -9.27 -5.97 2.96
C VAL A 100 -8.85 -4.50 3.05
N GLU A 101 -8.72 -3.96 4.26
CA GLU A 101 -8.21 -2.61 4.49
C GLU A 101 -6.74 -2.50 4.07
N ALA A 102 -5.91 -3.45 4.49
CA ALA A 102 -4.50 -3.53 4.09
C ALA A 102 -4.32 -3.55 2.56
N TRP A 103 -5.09 -4.37 1.84
CA TRP A 103 -5.02 -4.44 0.38
C TRP A 103 -5.55 -3.18 -0.31
N SER A 104 -6.57 -2.54 0.26
CA SER A 104 -7.10 -1.29 -0.29
C SER A 104 -6.08 -0.15 -0.16
N GLU A 105 -5.42 -0.04 0.99
CA GLU A 105 -4.37 0.96 1.23
C GLU A 105 -3.13 0.72 0.35
N HIS A 106 -2.72 -0.54 0.19
CA HIS A 106 -1.63 -0.90 -0.72
C HIS A 106 -1.94 -0.54 -2.16
N ARG A 107 -3.16 -0.78 -2.66
CA ARG A 107 -3.55 -0.34 -4.01
C ARG A 107 -3.54 1.18 -4.12
N ARG A 108 -4.09 1.89 -3.13
CA ARG A 108 -4.26 3.35 -3.16
C ARG A 108 -2.93 4.10 -3.09
N THR A 109 -1.95 3.57 -2.37
CA THR A 109 -0.71 4.28 -2.04
C THR A 109 0.56 3.60 -2.55
N GLY A 110 0.49 2.30 -2.88
CA GLY A 110 1.64 1.45 -3.16
C GLY A 110 2.39 0.94 -1.92
N TYR A 111 1.89 1.24 -0.71
CA TYR A 111 2.55 0.91 0.56
C TYR A 111 1.75 -0.07 1.44
N PRO A 112 2.44 -0.92 2.23
CA PRO A 112 3.88 -1.13 2.21
C PRO A 112 4.34 -1.76 0.89
N LYS A 113 5.63 -1.65 0.57
CA LYS A 113 6.23 -2.30 -0.60
C LYS A 113 6.29 -3.82 -0.34
N LEU A 114 5.42 -4.57 -0.99
CA LEU A 114 5.28 -6.01 -0.80
C LEU A 114 6.32 -6.80 -1.59
N LEU A 115 6.55 -8.05 -1.16
CA LEU A 115 7.32 -9.02 -1.94
C LEU A 115 6.59 -9.31 -3.26
N PRO A 116 7.32 -9.46 -4.37
CA PRO A 116 6.70 -9.79 -5.65
C PRO A 116 6.15 -11.23 -5.62
N VAL A 117 5.15 -11.49 -6.45
CA VAL A 117 4.66 -12.85 -6.69
C VAL A 117 5.76 -13.64 -7.43
N PRO A 118 6.17 -14.83 -6.94
CA PRO A 118 7.30 -15.58 -7.53
C PRO A 118 6.99 -16.19 -8.90
N THR A 119 5.71 -16.36 -9.24
CA THR A 119 5.29 -16.94 -10.53
C THR A 119 3.99 -16.31 -10.98
N ASP A 120 3.98 -15.73 -12.19
CA ASP A 120 2.75 -15.24 -12.80
C ASP A 120 1.92 -16.41 -13.36
N LYS A 121 0.70 -16.57 -12.84
CA LYS A 121 -0.32 -17.49 -13.37
C LYS A 121 -1.58 -16.77 -13.83
N SER A 122 -1.53 -15.43 -13.92
CA SER A 122 -2.66 -14.59 -14.29
C SER A 122 -2.95 -14.60 -15.80
N GLY A 123 -2.06 -15.18 -16.62
CA GLY A 123 -2.19 -15.15 -18.08
C GLY A 123 -2.05 -13.74 -18.66
N GLY A 124 -1.32 -12.85 -17.99
CA GLY A 124 -1.15 -11.45 -18.38
C GLY A 124 -2.26 -10.51 -17.88
N SER A 125 -3.28 -11.02 -17.19
CA SER A 125 -4.38 -10.20 -16.66
C SER A 125 -3.97 -9.30 -15.49
N VAL A 126 -2.80 -9.53 -14.90
CA VAL A 126 -2.23 -8.76 -13.79
C VAL A 126 -0.81 -8.32 -14.14
N ASN A 127 -0.44 -7.09 -13.78
CA ASN A 127 0.96 -6.72 -13.64
C ASN A 127 1.47 -7.24 -12.29
N VAL A 128 2.27 -8.30 -12.28
CA VAL A 128 2.68 -8.99 -11.03
C VAL A 128 3.58 -8.17 -10.12
N GLU A 129 4.26 -7.15 -10.64
CA GLU A 129 5.02 -6.21 -9.80
C GLU A 129 4.10 -5.35 -8.96
N GLN A 130 2.90 -5.08 -9.46
CA GLN A 130 1.89 -4.28 -8.80
C GLN A 130 0.91 -5.17 -8.02
N GLY A 131 0.62 -6.37 -8.52
CA GLY A 131 -0.35 -7.32 -7.98
C GLY A 131 -1.79 -7.04 -8.41
N ALA A 132 -2.74 -7.84 -7.93
CA ALA A 132 -4.16 -7.68 -8.28
C ALA A 132 -4.72 -6.33 -7.80
N ARG A 133 -5.45 -5.63 -8.68
CA ARG A 133 -6.06 -4.31 -8.46
C ARG A 133 -7.55 -4.38 -8.13
N ARG A 134 -8.23 -5.47 -8.49
CA ARG A 134 -9.61 -5.77 -8.12
C ARG A 134 -9.90 -7.27 -8.26
N LEU A 135 -11.10 -7.68 -7.86
CA LEU A 135 -11.67 -8.96 -8.26
C LEU A 135 -12.49 -8.77 -9.54
N PRO A 136 -12.47 -9.73 -10.49
CA PRO A 136 -13.39 -9.73 -11.62
C PRO A 136 -14.85 -9.83 -11.17
N TYR A 137 -15.78 -9.43 -12.02
CA TYR A 137 -17.19 -9.65 -11.73
C TYR A 137 -17.52 -11.15 -11.70
N PRO A 138 -18.50 -11.57 -10.87
CA PRO A 138 -18.93 -12.97 -10.83
C PRO A 138 -19.44 -13.46 -12.18
N VAL A 139 -19.28 -14.75 -12.46
CA VAL A 139 -19.71 -15.36 -13.73
C VAL A 139 -21.22 -15.26 -13.94
N GLU A 140 -21.99 -15.22 -12.86
CA GLU A 140 -23.45 -15.10 -12.87
C GLU A 140 -23.90 -13.77 -13.49
N GLU A 141 -23.14 -12.68 -13.30
CA GLU A 141 -23.46 -11.36 -13.89
C GLU A 141 -23.38 -11.41 -15.42
N TYR A 142 -22.47 -12.21 -15.97
CA TYR A 142 -22.35 -12.40 -17.42
C TYR A 142 -23.56 -13.15 -18.00
N GLN A 143 -24.17 -14.04 -17.22
CA GLN A 143 -25.27 -14.91 -17.66
C GLN A 143 -26.64 -14.26 -17.43
N GLN A 144 -26.80 -13.57 -16.31
CA GLN A 144 -28.10 -13.12 -15.80
C GLN A 144 -28.29 -11.60 -15.94
N ASN A 145 -27.20 -10.83 -16.10
CA ASN A 145 -27.25 -9.37 -16.05
C ASN A 145 -26.32 -8.71 -17.09
N ASN A 146 -26.10 -9.37 -18.24
CA ASN A 146 -25.03 -9.03 -19.18
C ASN A 146 -25.06 -7.56 -19.64
N THR A 147 -26.23 -7.02 -19.99
CA THR A 147 -26.38 -5.64 -20.46
C THR A 147 -25.88 -4.61 -19.45
N ASN A 148 -26.21 -4.79 -18.16
CA ASN A 148 -25.77 -3.88 -17.11
C ASN A 148 -24.28 -4.08 -16.80
N LEU A 149 -23.81 -5.33 -16.84
CA LEU A 149 -22.40 -5.66 -16.68
C LEU A 149 -21.53 -4.98 -17.75
N GLN A 150 -21.93 -5.03 -19.02
CA GLN A 150 -21.17 -4.38 -20.10
C GLN A 150 -21.10 -2.86 -19.90
N THR A 151 -22.18 -2.24 -19.43
CA THR A 151 -22.18 -0.81 -19.05
C THR A 151 -21.19 -0.55 -17.90
N ALA A 152 -21.19 -1.38 -16.87
CA ALA A 152 -20.29 -1.24 -15.72
C ALA A 152 -18.81 -1.41 -16.12
N ILE A 153 -18.50 -2.32 -17.04
CA ILE A 153 -17.13 -2.50 -17.58
C ILE A 153 -16.69 -1.25 -18.35
N GLN A 154 -17.56 -0.66 -19.18
CA GLN A 154 -17.25 0.59 -19.87
C GLN A 154 -16.99 1.75 -18.89
N THR A 155 -17.76 1.84 -17.80
CA THR A 155 -17.52 2.81 -16.73
C THR A 155 -16.20 2.56 -16.02
N LEU A 156 -15.90 1.30 -15.67
CA LEU A 156 -14.64 0.93 -15.04
C LEU A 156 -13.43 1.37 -15.89
N ASP A 157 -13.48 1.11 -17.19
CA ASP A 157 -12.43 1.52 -18.13
C ASP A 157 -12.31 3.04 -18.25
N ALA A 158 -13.44 3.76 -18.23
CA ALA A 158 -13.46 5.21 -18.32
C ALA A 158 -12.97 5.92 -17.04
N GLU A 159 -13.19 5.33 -15.87
CA GLU A 159 -12.81 5.90 -14.57
C GLU A 159 -11.37 5.57 -14.15
N GLN A 160 -10.83 4.44 -14.62
CA GLN A 160 -9.46 4.05 -14.31
C GLN A 160 -8.44 5.10 -14.77
N GLN A 161 -7.44 5.37 -13.93
CA GLN A 161 -6.30 6.22 -14.24
C GLN A 161 -4.99 5.49 -13.95
N ASN A 162 -3.95 5.74 -14.74
CA ASN A 162 -2.59 5.22 -14.53
C ASN A 162 -2.47 3.67 -14.49
N GLY A 163 -3.52 2.94 -14.91
CA GLY A 163 -3.51 1.49 -15.07
C GLY A 163 -2.98 1.06 -16.43
N ASP A 164 -2.47 -0.17 -16.51
CA ASP A 164 -1.92 -0.78 -17.72
C ASP A 164 -2.76 -1.96 -18.23
N ARG A 165 -3.98 -2.12 -17.71
CA ARG A 165 -4.95 -3.17 -18.06
C ARG A 165 -6.35 -2.57 -18.18
N THR A 166 -7.21 -3.14 -19.01
CA THR A 166 -8.60 -2.70 -19.21
C THR A 166 -9.54 -3.90 -19.24
N GLY A 167 -10.83 -3.65 -19.12
CA GLY A 167 -11.89 -4.63 -19.07
C GLY A 167 -12.08 -5.24 -17.69
N ASP A 168 -12.89 -6.30 -17.61
CA ASP A 168 -13.14 -7.04 -16.37
C ASP A 168 -12.01 -8.04 -16.06
N VAL A 169 -10.84 -7.51 -15.73
CA VAL A 169 -9.69 -8.32 -15.30
C VAL A 169 -9.18 -7.87 -13.94
N MET A 170 -8.37 -8.72 -13.31
CA MET A 170 -7.80 -8.45 -11.98
C MET A 170 -6.84 -7.25 -11.98
N GLY A 171 -6.23 -6.92 -13.11
CA GLY A 171 -5.30 -5.80 -13.25
C GLY A 171 -5.95 -4.43 -13.46
N THR A 172 -7.24 -4.36 -13.81
CA THR A 172 -7.93 -3.08 -14.01
C THR A 172 -8.13 -2.38 -12.66
N ARG A 173 -7.66 -1.14 -12.55
CA ARG A 173 -7.77 -0.32 -11.34
C ARG A 173 -9.19 0.18 -11.16
N VAL A 174 -9.56 0.43 -9.90
CA VAL A 174 -10.84 1.03 -9.52
C VAL A 174 -10.71 2.55 -9.39
N TRP A 175 -11.83 3.27 -9.33
CA TRP A 175 -11.89 4.74 -9.43
C TRP A 175 -10.99 5.54 -8.45
N TRP A 176 -10.62 4.97 -7.30
CA TRP A 176 -9.77 5.64 -6.30
C TRP A 176 -8.29 5.25 -6.39
N ASP A 177 -7.96 4.20 -7.15
CA ASP A 177 -6.60 3.72 -7.35
C ASP A 177 -5.93 4.53 -8.47
N CYS A 178 -5.62 5.79 -8.16
CA CYS A 178 -5.16 6.76 -9.15
C CYS A 178 -3.68 7.12 -9.03
N LYS A 179 -3.00 6.75 -7.94
CA LYS A 179 -1.58 7.07 -7.78
C LYS A 179 -0.76 6.32 -8.83
N PRO A 180 0.18 6.97 -9.55
CA PRO A 180 1.13 6.27 -10.40
C PRO A 180 1.81 5.14 -9.62
N TYR A 181 2.10 4.02 -10.29
CA TYR A 181 2.81 2.92 -9.64
C TYR A 181 4.15 3.41 -9.07
N ASN A 182 4.50 2.93 -7.88
CA ASN A 182 5.82 3.19 -7.31
C ASN A 182 6.87 2.64 -8.28
N LYS A 183 7.86 3.47 -8.63
CA LYS A 183 9.01 3.07 -9.45
C LYS A 183 10.02 2.26 -8.64
#